data_AF-A0A160TCN0-F1
#
_entry.id   AF-A0A160TCN0-F1
#
_cell.length_a   1.000
_cell.length_b   1.000
_cell.length_c   1.000
_cell.angle_alpha   90.00
_cell.angle_beta   90.00
_cell.angle_gamma   90.00
#
_symmetry.space_group_name_H-M   'P 1'
#
loop_
_entity.id
_entity.type
_entity.pdbx_description
1 polymer ?
#
loop_
_entity_poly.entity_id
_entity_poly.type
_entity_poly.pdbx_seq_one_letter_code
_entity_poly.pdbx_strand_id
1 'polypeptide(L)'
;MSTSRQTLDQFLYEFDQSYRVGYVNFSRATELADAQLILTLERDCERKTFAFSQPHFYDVDKNLVASHGLYIAAIKSSPLSPNRVEVGDIEGGFGYFTAKNVKNITPTA
;
A
#
# COMPACT_ATOMS: atom_id res chain seq x y z
N MET A 1 11.55 35.04 1.06
CA MET A 1 10.68 34.14 0.29
C MET A 1 10.50 32.88 1.12
N SER A 2 9.28 32.58 1.57
CA SER A 2 8.98 31.40 2.36
C SER A 2 8.98 30.19 1.44
N THR A 3 9.91 29.25 1.61
CA THR A 3 9.83 27.94 0.96
C THR A 3 8.71 27.16 1.63
N SER A 4 7.47 27.35 1.17
CA SER A 4 6.39 26.42 1.44
C SER A 4 6.89 25.04 1.03
N ARG A 5 7.20 24.19 2.02
CA ARG A 5 7.39 22.76 1.82
C ARG A 5 6.05 22.24 1.30
N GLN A 6 5.90 22.24 -0.02
CA GLN A 6 4.77 21.60 -0.68
C GLN A 6 4.92 20.10 -0.42
N THR A 7 4.24 19.60 0.61
CA THR A 7 3.84 18.20 0.65
C THR A 7 2.85 18.00 -0.50
N LEU A 8 3.40 17.70 -1.68
CA LEU A 8 2.72 17.40 -2.94
C LEU A 8 2.19 15.95 -2.99
N ASP A 9 1.94 15.36 -1.82
CA ASP A 9 1.42 14.00 -1.76
C ASP A 9 -0.09 14.04 -1.99
N GLN A 10 -0.52 13.50 -3.12
CA GLN A 10 -1.91 13.38 -3.50
C GLN A 10 -2.45 12.02 -3.04
N PHE A 11 -3.60 12.01 -2.35
CA PHE A 11 -4.31 10.78 -2.04
C PHE A 11 -4.84 10.14 -3.32
N LEU A 12 -4.38 8.93 -3.63
CA LEU A 12 -4.94 8.08 -4.68
C LEU A 12 -6.14 7.29 -4.16
N TYR A 13 -5.99 6.75 -2.95
CA TYR A 13 -7.02 5.98 -2.26
C TYR A 13 -6.93 6.23 -0.76
N GLU A 14 -8.07 6.22 -0.09
CA GLU A 14 -8.20 6.30 1.37
C GLU A 14 -9.23 5.25 1.81
N PHE A 15 -8.93 4.54 2.89
CA PHE A 15 -9.81 3.52 3.44
C PHE A 15 -9.95 3.72 4.94
N ASP A 16 -11.16 3.46 5.43
CA ASP A 16 -11.41 3.38 6.85
C ASP A 16 -10.98 2.00 7.41
N GLN A 17 -11.06 1.85 8.73
CA GLN A 17 -10.68 0.63 9.44
C GLN A 17 -11.61 -0.57 9.19
N SER A 18 -12.71 -0.39 8.46
CA SER A 18 -13.62 -1.49 8.09
C SER A 18 -13.09 -2.33 6.93
N TYR A 19 -12.18 -1.78 6.11
CA TYR A 19 -11.48 -2.52 5.08
C TYR A 19 -10.28 -3.26 5.66
N ARG A 20 -10.35 -4.58 5.73
CA ARG A 20 -9.27 -5.41 6.29
C ARG A 20 -8.46 -6.08 5.20
N VAL A 21 -7.18 -6.30 5.45
CA VAL A 21 -6.31 -7.09 4.58
C VAL A 21 -6.79 -8.55 4.63
N GLY A 22 -7.39 -9.02 3.54
CA GLY A 22 -7.87 -10.40 3.41
C GLY A 22 -6.89 -11.31 2.67
N TYR A 23 -6.12 -10.76 1.73
CA TYR A 23 -5.13 -11.51 0.96
C TYR A 23 -3.86 -10.69 0.74
N VAL A 24 -2.71 -11.34 0.89
CA VAL A 24 -1.40 -10.77 0.62
C VAL A 24 -0.59 -11.81 -0.16
N ASN A 25 -0.13 -11.44 -1.34
CA ASN A 25 0.81 -12.22 -2.11
C ASN A 25 2.02 -11.36 -2.47
N PHE A 26 3.18 -11.84 -2.09
CA PHE A 26 4.43 -11.16 -2.31
C PHE A 26 5.35 -12.01 -3.18
N SER A 27 5.79 -11.44 -4.30
CA SER A 27 6.77 -12.03 -5.21
C SER A 27 8.06 -11.23 -5.17
N ARG A 28 9.17 -11.90 -4.86
CA ARG A 28 10.51 -11.28 -4.92
C ARG A 28 10.92 -11.04 -6.38
N ALA A 29 11.81 -10.07 -6.57
CA ALA A 29 12.41 -9.83 -7.87
C ALA A 29 13.24 -11.04 -8.32
N THR A 30 13.24 -11.28 -9.63
CA THR A 30 14.05 -12.29 -10.32
C THR A 30 14.79 -11.62 -11.48
N GLU A 31 15.65 -12.36 -12.18
CA GLU A 31 16.31 -11.84 -13.39
C GLU A 31 15.31 -11.44 -14.50
N LEU A 32 14.10 -12.01 -14.49
CA LEU A 32 13.09 -11.84 -15.53
C LEU A 32 11.91 -10.95 -15.12
N ALA A 33 11.79 -10.60 -13.83
CA ALA A 33 10.63 -9.88 -13.31
C ALA A 33 10.96 -9.04 -12.07
N ASP A 34 10.38 -7.84 -12.02
CA ASP A 34 10.42 -6.97 -10.85
C ASP A 34 9.67 -7.57 -9.65
N ALA A 35 10.05 -7.15 -8.44
CA ALA A 35 9.31 -7.48 -7.23
C ALA A 35 7.87 -6.95 -7.33
N GLN A 36 6.90 -7.74 -6.85
CA GLN A 36 5.49 -7.37 -6.84
C GLN A 36 4.84 -7.74 -5.51
N LEU A 37 3.88 -6.91 -5.10
CA LEU A 37 2.97 -7.19 -4.00
C LEU A 37 1.55 -7.05 -4.53
N ILE A 38 0.74 -8.09 -4.35
CA ILE A 38 -0.70 -8.07 -4.57
C ILE A 38 -1.36 -8.10 -3.20
N LEU A 39 -2.27 -7.18 -2.97
CA LEU A 39 -3.01 -7.10 -1.72
C LEU A 39 -4.49 -6.88 -1.99
N THR A 40 -5.33 -7.63 -1.29
CA THR A 40 -6.78 -7.48 -1.32
C THR A 40 -7.26 -6.97 0.02
N LEU A 41 -7.98 -5.85 -0.02
CA LEU A 41 -8.79 -5.35 1.08
C LEU A 41 -10.21 -5.89 0.93
N GLU A 42 -10.78 -6.34 2.04
CA GLU A 42 -12.14 -6.88 2.12
C GLU A 42 -12.96 -6.11 3.16
N ARG A 43 -14.20 -5.80 2.80
CA ARG A 43 -15.21 -5.24 3.70
C ARG A 43 -16.56 -5.84 3.32
N ASP A 44 -17.12 -6.67 4.17
CA ASP A 44 -18.38 -7.39 3.90
C ASP A 44 -18.34 -8.10 2.53
N CYS A 45 -19.16 -7.66 1.56
CA CYS A 45 -19.20 -8.18 0.19
C CYS A 45 -18.38 -7.35 -0.81
N GLU A 46 -17.66 -6.32 -0.35
CA GLU A 46 -16.80 -5.48 -1.17
C GLU A 46 -15.33 -5.92 -1.09
N ARG A 47 -14.68 -5.95 -2.25
CA ARG A 47 -13.26 -6.28 -2.37
C ARG A 47 -12.56 -5.21 -3.18
N LYS A 48 -11.36 -4.83 -2.76
CA LYS A 48 -10.46 -3.98 -3.55
C LYS A 48 -9.09 -4.64 -3.63
N THR A 49 -8.64 -4.94 -4.84
CA THR A 49 -7.34 -5.58 -5.06
C THR A 49 -6.38 -4.60 -5.72
N PHE A 50 -5.19 -4.46 -5.13
CA PHE A 50 -4.13 -3.59 -5.61
C PHE A 50 -2.88 -4.40 -5.95
N ALA A 51 -2.27 -4.06 -7.08
CA ALA A 51 -0.95 -4.53 -7.47
C ALA A 51 0.06 -3.40 -7.30
N PHE A 52 1.11 -3.66 -6.54
CA PHE A 52 2.22 -2.76 -6.26
C PHE A 52 3.48 -3.32 -6.92
N SER A 53 4.13 -2.51 -7.75
CA SER A 53 5.38 -2.91 -8.44
C SER A 53 6.59 -2.26 -7.79
N GLN A 54 7.67 -3.03 -7.64
CA GLN A 54 8.89 -2.67 -6.94
C GLN A 54 8.63 -2.11 -5.53
N PRO A 55 7.90 -2.83 -4.66
CA PRO A 55 7.75 -2.41 -3.27
C PRO A 55 9.08 -2.53 -2.52
N HIS A 56 9.35 -1.61 -1.59
CA HIS A 56 10.54 -1.68 -0.74
C HIS A 56 10.36 -2.80 0.30
N PHE A 57 11.08 -3.91 0.10
CA PHE A 57 10.82 -5.17 0.81
C PHE A 57 10.94 -5.06 2.33
N TYR A 58 11.96 -4.35 2.82
CA TYR A 58 12.17 -4.19 4.26
C TYR A 58 10.98 -3.54 4.95
N ASP A 59 10.34 -2.56 4.30
CA ASP A 59 9.20 -1.86 4.87
C ASP A 59 7.92 -2.69 4.79
N VAL A 60 7.76 -3.50 3.74
CA VAL A 60 6.63 -4.43 3.62
C VAL A 60 6.71 -5.51 4.71
N ASP A 61 7.88 -6.15 4.84
CA ASP A 61 8.07 -7.21 5.83
C ASP A 61 7.85 -6.67 7.25
N LYS A 62 8.44 -5.51 7.56
CA LYS A 62 8.29 -4.89 8.87
C LYS A 62 6.85 -4.42 9.15
N ASN A 63 6.28 -3.60 8.27
CA ASN A 63 5.09 -2.82 8.59
C ASN A 63 3.77 -3.50 8.17
N LEU A 64 3.81 -4.42 7.21
CA LEU A 64 2.63 -5.17 6.78
C LEU A 64 2.61 -6.59 7.35
N VAL A 65 3.74 -7.32 7.27
CA VAL A 65 3.79 -8.74 7.67
C VAL A 65 4.03 -8.87 9.18
N ALA A 66 5.13 -8.33 9.70
CA ALA A 66 5.55 -8.50 11.09
C ALA A 66 4.70 -7.70 12.08
N SER A 67 4.30 -6.47 11.71
CA SER A 67 3.35 -5.67 12.50
C SER A 67 1.89 -6.12 12.38
N HIS A 68 1.60 -7.22 11.70
CA HIS A 68 0.24 -7.68 11.41
C HIS A 68 -0.65 -6.55 10.87
N GLY A 69 -0.18 -5.83 9.85
CA GLY A 69 -0.92 -4.73 9.25
C GLY A 69 -2.31 -5.19 8.82
N LEU A 70 -3.33 -4.72 9.53
CA LEU A 70 -4.70 -5.21 9.39
C LEU A 70 -5.49 -4.46 8.33
N TYR A 71 -5.07 -3.24 8.00
CA TYR A 71 -5.71 -2.43 6.96
C TYR A 71 -4.70 -1.50 6.29
N ILE A 72 -4.99 -1.11 5.05
CA ILE A 72 -4.32 0.03 4.41
C ILE A 72 -5.15 1.26 4.75
N ALA A 73 -4.54 2.29 5.34
CA ALA A 73 -5.21 3.54 5.65
C ALA A 73 -5.29 4.45 4.42
N ALA A 74 -4.18 4.58 3.68
CA ALA A 74 -4.11 5.44 2.52
C ALA A 74 -3.03 4.98 1.53
N ILE A 75 -3.26 5.30 0.25
CA ILE A 75 -2.26 5.22 -0.81
C ILE A 75 -2.05 6.63 -1.33
N LYS A 76 -0.84 7.15 -1.16
CA LYS A 76 -0.44 8.52 -1.52
C LYS A 76 0.56 8.47 -2.66
N SER A 77 0.32 9.26 -3.69
CA SER A 77 1.23 9.45 -4.82
C SER A 77 1.98 10.76 -4.67
N SER A 78 3.23 10.78 -5.08
CA SER A 78 4.03 11.99 -5.16
C SER A 78 4.68 12.10 -6.53
N PRO A 79 4.75 13.29 -7.16
CA PRO A 79 5.49 13.47 -8.40
C PRO A 79 7.02 13.38 -8.19
N LEU A 80 7.48 13.40 -6.93
CA LEU A 80 8.91 13.48 -6.56
C LEU A 80 9.41 12.23 -5.82
N SER A 81 8.53 11.28 -5.48
CA SER A 81 8.88 10.09 -4.73
C SER A 81 7.97 8.91 -5.09
N PRO A 82 8.39 7.66 -4.79
CA PRO A 82 7.53 6.50 -4.96
C PRO A 82 6.22 6.63 -4.16
N ASN A 83 5.18 5.92 -4.60
CA ASN A 83 3.91 5.89 -3.89
C ASN A 83 4.10 5.37 -2.47
N ARG A 84 3.51 6.06 -1.51
CA ARG A 84 3.53 5.69 -0.09
C ARG A 84 2.22 5.02 0.27
N VAL A 85 2.31 3.83 0.86
CA VAL A 85 1.17 3.05 1.33
C VAL A 85 1.21 3.03 2.84
N GLU A 86 0.22 3.66 3.47
CA GLU A 86 0.08 3.71 4.92
C GLU A 86 -0.69 2.48 5.40
N VAL A 87 -0.11 1.77 6.37
CA VAL A 87 -0.65 0.52 6.91
C VAL A 87 -0.89 0.72 8.40
N GLY A 88 -2.08 0.34 8.87
CA GLY A 88 -2.45 0.41 10.27
C GLY A 88 -2.58 -0.98 10.91
N ASP A 89 -2.29 -1.05 12.21
CA ASP A 89 -2.52 -2.23 13.04
C ASP A 89 -3.76 -2.07 13.95
N ILE A 90 -4.06 -3.07 14.78
CA ILE A 90 -5.21 -3.06 15.71
C ILE A 90 -5.02 -2.13 16.91
N GLU A 91 -3.77 -1.83 17.25
CA GLU A 91 -3.40 -1.03 18.43
C GLU A 91 -3.35 0.47 18.10
N GLY A 92 -3.62 0.84 16.85
CA GLY A 92 -3.57 2.21 16.36
C GLY A 92 -2.17 2.67 15.95
N GLY A 93 -1.22 1.73 15.83
CA GLY A 93 0.08 1.95 15.24
C GLY A 93 -0.03 2.10 13.72
N PHE A 94 0.79 3.00 13.17
CA PHE A 94 0.86 3.25 11.73
C PHE A 94 2.28 3.06 11.22
N GLY A 95 2.41 2.23 10.20
CA GLY A 95 3.60 2.08 9.40
C GLY A 95 3.36 2.52 7.96
N TYR A 96 4.37 2.41 7.12
CA TYR A 96 4.20 2.57 5.69
C TYR A 96 5.22 1.77 4.91
N PHE A 97 4.89 1.40 3.69
CA PHE A 97 5.89 0.97 2.72
C PHE A 97 5.79 1.85 1.48
N THR A 98 6.82 1.79 0.64
CA THR A 98 6.83 2.52 -0.63
C THR A 98 6.82 1.55 -1.80
N ALA A 99 6.20 1.95 -2.91
CA ALA A 99 6.18 1.20 -4.16
C ALA A 99 6.25 2.14 -5.35
N LYS A 100 6.94 1.73 -6.42
CA LYS A 100 7.12 2.58 -7.60
C LYS A 100 5.79 2.89 -8.30
N ASN A 101 4.97 1.87 -8.50
CA ASN A 101 3.64 2.03 -9.10
C ASN A 101 2.59 1.27 -8.29
N VAL A 102 1.35 1.75 -8.39
CA VAL A 102 0.15 1.13 -7.82
C VAL A 102 -0.91 1.02 -8.90
N LYS A 103 -1.55 -0.13 -9.02
CA LYS A 103 -2.69 -0.34 -9.92
C LYS A 103 -3.83 -0.99 -9.16
N ASN A 104 -5.03 -0.42 -9.28
CA ASN A 104 -6.24 -1.11 -8.88
C ASN A 104 -6.58 -2.18 -9.94
N ILE A 105 -6.57 -3.44 -9.52
CA ILE A 105 -6.86 -4.61 -10.35
C ILE A 105 -8.09 -5.37 -9.85
N THR A 106 -8.95 -4.70 -9.09
CA THR A 106 -10.23 -5.25 -8.64
C THR A 106 -11.00 -5.75 -9.87
N PRO A 107 -11.37 -7.04 -9.95
CA PRO A 107 -12.13 -7.56 -11.07
C PRO A 107 -13.43 -6.75 -11.24
N THR A 108 -13.63 -6.20 -12.43
CA THR A 108 -14.93 -5.61 -12.78
C THR A 108 -15.87 -6.77 -13.12
N ALA A 109 -17.00 -6.83 -12.43
CA ALA A 109 -18.09 -7.77 -12.72
C ALA A 109 -18.68 -7.54 -14.12
#